data_AF-A0A4U7CTI8-F1
#
_entry.id   AF-A0A4U7CTI8-F1
#
_cell.length_a   1.000
_cell.length_b   1.000
_cell.length_c   1.000
_cell.angle_alpha   90.00
_cell.angle_beta   90.00
_cell.angle_gamma   90.00
#
_symmetry.space_group_name_H-M   'P 1'
#
loop_
_entity.id
_entity.type
_entity.pdbx_description
1 polymer ?
#
loop_
_entity_poly.entity_id
_entity_poly.type
_entity_poly.pdbx_seq_one_letter_code
_entity_poly.pdbx_strand_id
1 'polypeptide(L)'
;PTTVFLTPAGEVLSGATYLGPDGLRQVLDGVRGSWDAKGSAAGRVPRSVSGDDRPAGEVTADVEAHMVEQVAAAFDEEYGGWGTDAKFPLARTAEFALKRDRDRATRTLEAVRTHLFDTYDGGFYRFAETRRWGEPHREKLVDENAALLRAFTAGYLYTGEDAYRETAERTAEYLTTTAWSDDAFAASQAASDYYTLEPTEREDAD
;
A
#
# COMPACT_ATOMS: atom_id res chain seq x y z
N PRO A 1 6.97 6.74 3.40
CA PRO A 1 7.55 5.61 4.18
C PRO A 1 7.84 6.06 5.62
N THR A 2 7.58 5.19 6.59
CA THR A 2 7.92 5.41 7.99
C THR A 2 9.31 4.83 8.26
N THR A 3 10.18 5.59 8.90
CA THR A 3 11.50 5.14 9.34
C THR A 3 11.46 4.94 10.85
N VAL A 4 11.81 3.74 11.32
CA VAL A 4 11.87 3.43 12.75
C VAL A 4 13.27 2.90 13.08
N PHE A 5 13.88 3.46 14.12
CA PHE A 5 15.17 3.05 14.65
C PHE A 5 14.94 2.20 15.88
N LEU A 6 15.54 1.01 15.90
CA LEU A 6 15.30 0.01 16.94
C LEU A 6 16.61 -0.37 17.64
N THR A 7 16.51 -0.76 18.92
CA THR A 7 17.57 -1.51 19.60
C THR A 7 17.69 -2.91 18.99
N PRO A 8 18.78 -3.67 19.25
CA PRO A 8 18.89 -5.07 18.82
C PRO A 8 17.77 -5.98 19.36
N ALA A 9 17.09 -5.58 20.44
CA ALA A 9 15.93 -6.28 21.00
C ALA A 9 14.59 -5.88 20.34
N GLY A 10 14.60 -4.95 19.37
CA GLY A 10 13.40 -4.48 18.67
C GLY A 10 12.66 -3.34 19.38
N GLU A 11 13.26 -2.70 20.39
CA GLU A 11 12.62 -1.59 21.11
C GLU A 11 12.86 -0.25 20.39
N VAL A 12 11.86 0.64 20.39
CA VAL A 12 11.90 1.88 19.62
C VAL A 12 12.84 2.90 20.25
N LEU A 13 13.84 3.34 19.48
CA LEU A 13 14.74 4.45 19.81
C LEU A 13 14.21 5.78 19.30
N SER A 14 13.74 5.78 18.05
CA SER A 14 13.17 6.95 17.38
C SER A 14 12.31 6.49 16.20
N GLY A 15 11.40 7.34 15.77
CA GLY A 15 10.56 7.09 14.61
C GLY A 15 10.15 8.39 13.95
N ALA A 16 10.10 8.39 12.63
CA ALA A 16 9.60 9.50 11.84
C ALA A 16 8.89 8.96 10.61
N THR A 17 8.06 9.81 10.00
CA THR A 17 7.52 9.54 8.67
C THR A 17 8.58 9.85 7.62
N TYR A 18 8.28 10.65 6.60
CA TYR A 18 9.27 11.03 5.61
C TYR A 18 10.38 11.89 6.22
N LEU A 19 11.64 11.52 5.96
CA LEU A 19 12.82 12.27 6.38
C LEU A 19 13.67 12.58 5.14
N GLY A 20 13.88 13.87 4.87
CA GLY A 20 14.91 14.31 3.93
C GLY A 20 16.32 14.02 4.46
N PRO A 21 17.38 14.17 3.64
CA PRO A 21 18.75 13.82 4.02
C PRO A 21 19.23 14.47 5.32
N ASP A 22 18.92 15.76 5.53
CA ASP A 22 19.33 16.48 6.74
C ASP A 22 18.53 16.07 7.97
N GLY A 23 17.22 15.83 7.80
CA GLY A 23 16.37 15.28 8.87
C GLY A 23 16.85 13.89 9.29
N LEU A 24 17.23 13.05 8.33
CA LEU A 24 17.79 11.73 8.61
C LEU A 24 19.11 11.82 9.38
N ARG A 25 20.02 12.72 8.96
CA ARG A 25 21.28 12.98 9.69
C ARG A 25 21.01 13.41 11.13
N GLN A 26 20.10 14.35 11.34
CA GLN A 26 19.75 14.83 12.68
C GLN A 26 19.18 13.71 13.56
N VAL A 27 18.31 12.87 13.01
CA VAL A 27 17.76 11.71 13.75
C VAL A 27 18.86 10.70 14.07
N LEU A 28 19.76 10.43 13.13
CA LEU A 28 20.89 9.51 13.35
C LEU A 28 21.83 10.01 14.46
N ASP A 29 22.16 11.30 14.48
CA ASP A 29 22.98 11.89 15.56
C ASP A 29 22.28 11.78 16.92
N GLY A 30 20.95 12.03 16.96
CA GLY A 30 20.15 11.86 18.17
C GLY A 30 20.09 10.41 18.66
N VAL A 31 19.89 9.46 17.74
CA VAL A 31 19.88 8.02 18.02
C VAL A 31 21.25 7.58 18.55
N ARG A 32 22.33 7.99 17.89
CA ARG A 32 23.71 7.70 18.33
C ARG A 32 23.98 8.25 19.72
N GLY A 33 23.66 9.52 19.98
CA GLY A 33 23.87 10.12 21.30
C GLY A 33 23.08 9.42 22.41
N SER A 34 21.83 9.04 22.14
CA SER A 34 21.01 8.28 23.09
C SER A 34 21.58 6.88 23.36
N TRP A 35 22.04 6.21 22.30
CA TRP A 35 22.66 4.88 22.38
C TRP A 35 24.00 4.91 23.13
N ASP A 36 24.89 5.85 22.82
CA ASP A 36 26.19 5.98 23.49
C ASP A 36 26.01 6.28 24.98
N ALA A 37 24.95 7.00 25.37
CA ALA A 37 24.68 7.35 26.76
C ALA A 37 23.98 6.23 27.57
N LYS A 38 23.09 5.46 26.96
CA LYS A 38 22.16 4.55 27.68
C LYS A 38 22.14 3.11 27.16
N GLY A 39 22.78 2.83 26.02
CA GLY A 39 22.72 1.54 25.34
C GLY A 39 21.28 1.08 25.14
N SER A 40 21.01 -0.19 25.44
CA SER A 40 19.66 -0.78 25.32
C SER A 40 18.60 -0.05 26.13
N ALA A 41 18.93 0.59 27.26
CA ALA A 41 17.95 1.31 28.09
C ALA A 41 17.41 2.60 27.43
N ALA A 42 17.94 3.00 26.27
CA ALA A 42 17.36 4.05 25.43
C ALA A 42 16.07 3.60 24.73
N GLY A 43 15.92 2.30 24.48
CA GLY A 43 14.77 1.71 23.80
C GLY A 43 13.49 1.81 24.63
N ARG A 44 12.36 1.99 23.94
CA ARG A 44 11.03 1.95 24.57
C ARG A 44 10.09 1.11 23.75
N VAL A 45 9.30 0.29 24.44
CA VAL A 45 8.15 -0.39 23.85
C VAL A 45 6.97 0.59 23.86
N PRO A 46 6.38 0.95 22.70
CA PRO A 46 5.21 1.82 22.66
C PRO A 46 4.06 1.24 23.50
N ARG A 47 3.31 2.10 24.20
CA ARG A 47 2.21 1.64 25.08
C ARG A 47 1.16 0.81 24.36
N SER A 48 0.94 1.10 23.07
CA SER A 48 0.02 0.36 22.21
C SER A 48 0.41 -1.10 21.99
N VAL A 49 1.67 -1.47 22.22
CA VAL A 49 2.20 -2.84 22.05
C VAL A 49 2.86 -3.40 23.31
N SER A 50 2.89 -2.63 24.40
CA SER A 50 3.48 -3.05 25.68
C SER A 50 2.53 -3.85 26.57
N GLY A 51 1.25 -3.92 26.22
CA GLY A 51 0.25 -4.72 26.95
C GLY A 51 0.30 -6.20 26.60
N ASP A 52 -0.16 -7.04 27.52
CA ASP A 52 -0.40 -8.47 27.30
C ASP A 52 -1.72 -8.73 26.54
N ASP A 53 -2.45 -7.65 26.21
CA ASP A 53 -3.70 -7.65 25.43
C ASP A 53 -3.45 -7.92 23.93
N ARG A 54 -2.44 -8.73 23.60
CA ARG A 54 -2.29 -9.23 22.23
C ARG A 54 -3.49 -10.12 21.96
N PRO A 55 -4.24 -9.89 20.86
CA PRO A 55 -5.31 -10.78 20.48
C PRO A 55 -4.77 -12.22 20.40
N ALA A 56 -5.33 -13.09 21.22
CA ALA A 56 -4.95 -14.50 21.33
C ALA A 56 -6.23 -15.35 21.42
N GLY A 57 -6.18 -16.55 20.87
CA GLY A 57 -7.31 -17.46 20.82
C GLY A 57 -7.62 -17.94 19.40
N GLU A 58 -8.69 -18.70 19.28
CA GLU A 58 -9.18 -19.22 18.01
C GLU A 58 -9.84 -18.10 17.18
N VAL A 59 -9.64 -18.13 15.87
CA VAL A 59 -10.34 -17.23 14.95
C VAL A 59 -11.79 -17.72 14.80
N THR A 60 -12.72 -17.04 15.45
CA THR A 60 -14.16 -17.35 15.40
C THR A 60 -14.91 -16.50 14.38
N ALA A 61 -16.17 -16.87 14.11
CA ALA A 61 -17.05 -16.09 13.25
C ALA A 61 -17.30 -14.66 13.77
N ASP A 62 -17.25 -14.44 15.09
CA ASP A 62 -17.44 -13.11 15.69
C ASP A 62 -16.29 -12.17 15.35
N VAL A 63 -15.06 -12.70 15.31
CA VAL A 63 -13.88 -11.93 14.87
C VAL A 63 -14.07 -11.46 13.44
N GLU A 64 -14.54 -12.35 12.57
CA GLU A 64 -14.80 -12.02 11.18
C GLU A 64 -15.96 -11.04 11.00
N ALA A 65 -17.06 -11.22 11.75
CA ALA A 65 -18.19 -10.29 11.74
C ALA A 65 -17.74 -8.88 12.15
N HIS A 66 -16.92 -8.78 13.19
CA HIS A 66 -16.34 -7.51 13.61
C HIS A 66 -15.45 -6.90 12.52
N MET A 67 -14.62 -7.69 11.84
CA MET A 67 -13.82 -7.17 10.71
C MET A 67 -14.71 -6.64 9.58
N VAL A 68 -15.80 -7.34 9.23
CA VAL A 68 -16.75 -6.88 8.21
C VAL A 68 -17.37 -5.54 8.61
N GLU A 69 -17.78 -5.39 9.86
CA GLU A 69 -18.33 -4.12 10.37
C GLU A 69 -17.31 -2.98 10.29
N GLN A 70 -16.06 -3.22 10.68
CA GLN A 70 -15.01 -2.20 10.60
C GLN A 70 -14.68 -1.80 9.16
N VAL A 71 -14.58 -2.79 8.25
CA VAL A 71 -14.35 -2.56 6.83
C VAL A 71 -15.53 -1.79 6.21
N ALA A 72 -16.76 -2.15 6.56
CA ALA A 72 -17.96 -1.44 6.11
C ALA A 72 -18.01 0.01 6.61
N ALA A 73 -17.70 0.24 7.88
CA ALA A 73 -17.76 1.57 8.50
C ALA A 73 -16.72 2.54 7.92
N ALA A 74 -15.57 2.02 7.46
CA ALA A 74 -14.50 2.83 6.88
C ALA A 74 -14.70 3.11 5.38
N PHE A 75 -15.73 2.56 4.74
CA PHE A 75 -15.93 2.70 3.31
C PHE A 75 -16.43 4.10 2.94
N ASP A 76 -15.89 4.63 1.84
CA ASP A 76 -16.30 5.90 1.29
C ASP A 76 -17.41 5.70 0.25
N GLU A 77 -18.64 5.98 0.66
CA GLU A 77 -19.82 5.82 -0.19
C GLU A 77 -19.88 6.78 -1.38
N GLU A 78 -19.04 7.81 -1.44
CA GLU A 78 -19.04 8.79 -2.53
C GLU A 78 -18.00 8.44 -3.61
N TYR A 79 -16.76 8.16 -3.19
CA TYR A 79 -15.63 7.94 -4.10
C TYR A 79 -15.14 6.49 -4.17
N GLY A 80 -15.70 5.59 -3.37
CA GLY A 80 -15.20 4.22 -3.24
C GLY A 80 -13.87 4.13 -2.47
N GLY A 81 -13.44 2.90 -2.21
CA GLY A 81 -12.31 2.61 -1.33
C GLY A 81 -12.60 2.91 0.15
N TRP A 82 -11.55 2.89 0.96
CA TRP A 82 -11.64 3.06 2.41
C TRP A 82 -10.82 4.25 2.89
N GLY A 83 -11.29 4.89 3.96
CA GLY A 83 -10.69 6.09 4.54
C GLY A 83 -11.22 7.40 3.94
N THR A 84 -10.88 8.51 4.60
CA THR A 84 -11.45 9.84 4.34
C THR A 84 -10.50 10.82 3.65
N ASP A 85 -9.21 10.50 3.60
CA ASP A 85 -8.16 11.39 3.08
C ASP A 85 -7.53 10.77 1.81
N ALA A 86 -6.19 10.69 1.73
CA ALA A 86 -5.48 10.02 0.65
C ALA A 86 -6.01 8.59 0.41
N LYS A 87 -6.14 8.21 -0.87
CA LYS A 87 -6.72 6.94 -1.29
C LYS A 87 -5.65 5.93 -1.67
N PHE A 88 -5.67 4.79 -0.97
CA PHE A 88 -4.82 3.64 -1.24
C PHE A 88 -5.63 2.52 -1.89
N PRO A 89 -5.01 1.69 -2.76
CA PRO A 89 -5.71 0.58 -3.43
C PRO A 89 -6.25 -0.49 -2.48
N LEU A 90 -5.56 -0.73 -1.35
CA LEU A 90 -5.93 -1.67 -0.29
C LEU A 90 -6.38 -3.04 -0.84
N ALA A 91 -5.57 -3.65 -1.73
CA ALA A 91 -5.92 -4.84 -2.49
C ALA A 91 -6.44 -6.00 -1.62
N ARG A 92 -5.82 -6.25 -0.47
CA ARG A 92 -6.26 -7.30 0.47
C ARG A 92 -7.62 -7.02 1.10
N THR A 93 -7.94 -5.75 1.36
CA THR A 93 -9.26 -5.33 1.84
C THR A 93 -10.30 -5.52 0.74
N ALA A 94 -9.97 -5.17 -0.51
CA ALA A 94 -10.83 -5.43 -1.66
C ALA A 94 -11.10 -6.93 -1.87
N GLU A 95 -10.07 -7.78 -1.76
CA GLU A 95 -10.24 -9.24 -1.83
C GLU A 95 -11.12 -9.81 -0.71
N PHE A 96 -10.95 -9.31 0.50
CA PHE A 96 -11.81 -9.68 1.63
C PHE A 96 -13.25 -9.25 1.36
N ALA A 97 -13.44 -8.00 0.93
CA ALA A 97 -14.75 -7.44 0.61
C ALA A 97 -15.41 -8.19 -0.58
N LEU A 98 -14.69 -8.65 -1.60
CA LEU A 98 -15.27 -9.43 -2.70
C LEU A 98 -16.07 -10.65 -2.21
N LYS A 99 -15.66 -11.24 -1.08
CA LYS A 99 -16.31 -12.40 -0.46
C LYS A 99 -17.51 -12.03 0.41
N ARG A 100 -17.53 -10.83 1.00
CA ARG A 100 -18.45 -10.45 2.09
C ARG A 100 -19.35 -9.27 1.78
N ASP A 101 -18.88 -8.36 0.95
CA ASP A 101 -19.55 -7.15 0.49
C ASP A 101 -19.08 -6.83 -0.94
N ARG A 102 -19.63 -7.59 -1.90
CA ARG A 102 -19.18 -7.55 -3.29
C ARG A 102 -19.37 -6.17 -3.92
N ASP A 103 -20.45 -5.47 -3.57
CA ASP A 103 -20.76 -4.15 -4.12
C ASP A 103 -19.65 -3.13 -3.82
N ARG A 104 -19.27 -3.00 -2.54
CA ARG A 104 -18.19 -2.10 -2.13
C ARG A 104 -16.84 -2.51 -2.71
N ALA A 105 -16.61 -3.81 -2.85
CA ALA A 105 -15.40 -4.32 -3.46
C ALA A 105 -15.30 -3.94 -4.94
N THR A 106 -16.36 -4.15 -5.73
CA THR A 106 -16.36 -3.80 -7.16
C THR A 106 -16.29 -2.29 -7.37
N ARG A 107 -16.99 -1.50 -6.55
CA ARG A 107 -16.88 -0.02 -6.58
C ARG A 107 -15.45 0.45 -6.30
N THR A 108 -14.75 -0.23 -5.39
CA THR A 108 -13.33 0.08 -5.12
C THR A 108 -12.43 -0.34 -6.27
N LEU A 109 -12.60 -1.55 -6.82
CA LEU A 109 -11.79 -2.01 -7.94
C LEU A 109 -11.97 -1.12 -9.18
N GLU A 110 -13.19 -0.63 -9.46
CA GLU A 110 -13.41 0.36 -10.51
C GLU A 110 -12.68 1.68 -10.25
N ALA A 111 -12.73 2.20 -9.02
CA ALA A 111 -12.02 3.42 -8.67
C ALA A 111 -10.50 3.26 -8.81
N VAL A 112 -9.95 2.15 -8.30
CA VAL A 112 -8.52 1.82 -8.44
C VAL A 112 -8.13 1.68 -9.91
N ARG A 113 -8.91 0.97 -10.72
CA ARG A 113 -8.69 0.82 -12.16
C ARG A 113 -8.73 2.17 -12.87
N THR A 114 -9.67 3.02 -12.51
CA THR A 114 -9.87 4.32 -13.19
C THR A 114 -8.76 5.31 -12.88
N HIS A 115 -8.27 5.33 -11.64
CA HIS A 115 -7.40 6.40 -11.17
C HIS A 115 -5.94 6.00 -10.97
N LEU A 116 -5.65 4.72 -10.73
CA LEU A 116 -4.32 4.25 -10.39
C LEU A 116 -3.75 3.25 -11.40
N PHE A 117 -4.55 2.68 -12.29
CA PHE A 117 -4.02 1.79 -13.33
C PHE A 117 -3.31 2.59 -14.42
N ASP A 118 -2.08 2.20 -14.72
CA ASP A 118 -1.31 2.75 -15.81
C ASP A 118 -1.76 2.08 -17.13
N THR A 119 -2.56 2.81 -17.90
CA THR A 119 -3.10 2.32 -19.17
C THR A 119 -2.08 2.28 -20.29
N TYR A 120 -0.86 2.78 -20.10
CA TYR A 120 0.23 2.67 -21.06
C TYR A 120 1.14 1.49 -20.72
N ASP A 121 1.79 1.55 -19.56
CA ASP A 121 2.85 0.61 -19.20
C ASP A 121 2.33 -0.59 -18.37
N GLY A 122 1.03 -0.61 -18.04
CA GLY A 122 0.43 -1.62 -17.17
C GLY A 122 0.84 -1.46 -15.71
N GLY A 123 0.22 -2.25 -14.83
CA GLY A 123 0.40 -2.11 -13.38
C GLY A 123 -0.27 -0.86 -12.80
N PHE A 124 -0.01 -0.60 -11.52
CA PHE A 124 -0.71 0.40 -10.72
C PHE A 124 0.26 1.33 -10.00
N TYR A 125 -0.08 2.62 -10.03
CA TYR A 125 0.47 3.67 -9.19
C TYR A 125 0.17 3.41 -7.71
N ARG A 126 1.00 3.97 -6.84
CA ARG A 126 1.05 3.65 -5.43
C ARG A 126 -0.22 4.03 -4.67
N PHE A 127 -0.66 5.28 -4.81
CA PHE A 127 -1.84 5.85 -4.15
C PHE A 127 -2.19 7.20 -4.76
N ALA A 128 -3.31 7.80 -4.36
CA ALA A 128 -3.71 9.16 -4.72
C ALA A 128 -3.79 10.06 -3.48
N GLU A 129 -3.31 11.30 -3.56
CA GLU A 129 -3.21 12.20 -2.41
C GLU A 129 -4.58 12.69 -1.91
N THR A 130 -5.58 12.75 -2.79
CA THR A 130 -6.91 13.27 -2.45
C THR A 130 -7.98 12.18 -2.30
N ARG A 131 -9.02 12.47 -1.50
CA ARG A 131 -10.20 11.59 -1.29
C ARG A 131 -10.89 11.18 -2.59
N ARG A 132 -10.84 12.03 -3.61
CA ARG A 132 -11.45 11.81 -4.93
C ARG A 132 -10.51 11.14 -5.94
N TRP A 133 -9.47 10.46 -5.45
CA TRP A 133 -8.46 9.77 -6.27
C TRP A 133 -7.67 10.67 -7.23
N GLY A 134 -7.57 11.96 -6.93
CA GLY A 134 -6.70 12.90 -7.65
C GLY A 134 -5.28 12.91 -7.09
N GLU A 135 -4.35 13.38 -7.92
CA GLU A 135 -2.91 13.51 -7.61
C GLU A 135 -2.27 12.14 -7.30
N PRO A 136 -2.16 11.25 -8.31
CA PRO A 136 -1.59 9.93 -8.12
C PRO A 136 -0.08 10.00 -7.92
N HIS A 137 0.41 9.31 -6.90
CA HIS A 137 1.82 9.02 -6.68
C HIS A 137 2.22 7.83 -7.55
N ARG A 138 2.91 8.15 -8.64
CA ARG A 138 3.06 7.19 -9.75
C ARG A 138 4.20 6.18 -9.60
N GLU A 139 4.86 6.12 -8.44
CA GLU A 139 5.74 4.98 -8.18
C GLU A 139 4.93 3.68 -8.25
N LYS A 140 5.51 2.63 -8.82
CA LYS A 140 4.89 1.30 -8.82
C LYS A 140 5.64 0.42 -7.83
N LEU A 141 4.97 0.01 -6.77
CA LEU A 141 5.52 -0.96 -5.82
C LEU A 141 5.16 -2.38 -6.26
N VAL A 142 6.14 -3.27 -6.33
CA VAL A 142 5.95 -4.61 -6.91
C VAL A 142 5.08 -5.50 -6.03
N ASP A 143 5.20 -5.39 -4.72
CA ASP A 143 4.37 -6.11 -3.76
C ASP A 143 2.89 -5.68 -3.81
N GLU A 144 2.63 -4.37 -3.91
CA GLU A 144 1.28 -3.85 -4.12
C GLU A 144 0.71 -4.28 -5.49
N ASN A 145 1.51 -4.24 -6.55
CA ASN A 145 1.08 -4.70 -7.88
C ASN A 145 0.78 -6.20 -7.91
N ALA A 146 1.55 -7.03 -7.20
CA ALA A 146 1.27 -8.45 -7.05
C ALA A 146 -0.03 -8.70 -6.26
N ALA A 147 -0.30 -7.89 -5.23
CA ALA A 147 -1.55 -7.95 -4.50
C ALA A 147 -2.74 -7.52 -5.36
N LEU A 148 -2.59 -6.46 -6.17
CA LEU A 148 -3.63 -5.98 -7.08
C LEU A 148 -3.89 -6.95 -8.22
N LEU A 149 -2.87 -7.59 -8.79
CA LEU A 149 -3.04 -8.69 -9.74
C LEU A 149 -3.99 -9.76 -9.18
N ARG A 150 -3.78 -10.16 -7.92
CA ARG A 150 -4.64 -11.13 -7.25
C ARG A 150 -6.06 -10.58 -7.03
N ALA A 151 -6.20 -9.34 -6.61
CA ALA A 151 -7.49 -8.69 -6.38
C ALA A 151 -8.33 -8.57 -7.65
N PHE A 152 -7.73 -8.13 -8.77
CA PHE A 152 -8.41 -8.03 -10.06
C PHE A 152 -8.73 -9.41 -10.65
N THR A 153 -7.84 -10.40 -10.49
CA THR A 153 -8.15 -11.79 -10.85
C THR A 153 -9.34 -12.32 -10.07
N ALA A 154 -9.38 -12.10 -8.75
CA ALA A 154 -10.52 -12.46 -7.92
C ALA A 154 -11.78 -11.71 -8.35
N GLY A 155 -11.67 -10.41 -8.67
CA GLY A 155 -12.75 -9.60 -9.23
C GLY A 155 -13.38 -10.29 -10.43
N TYR A 156 -12.57 -10.64 -11.44
CA TYR A 156 -13.04 -11.37 -12.63
C TYR A 156 -13.72 -12.69 -12.27
N LEU A 157 -13.14 -13.49 -11.37
CA LEU A 157 -13.74 -14.77 -10.97
C LEU A 157 -15.08 -14.62 -10.25
N TYR A 158 -15.29 -13.51 -9.51
CA TYR A 158 -16.54 -13.26 -8.80
C TYR A 158 -17.61 -12.61 -9.67
N THR A 159 -17.23 -11.78 -10.65
CA THR A 159 -18.18 -10.96 -11.43
C THR A 159 -18.33 -11.40 -12.89
N GLY A 160 -17.30 -12.02 -13.47
CA GLY A 160 -17.20 -12.27 -14.92
C GLY A 160 -16.90 -11.04 -15.76
N GLU A 161 -16.54 -9.91 -15.13
CA GLU A 161 -16.27 -8.65 -15.83
C GLU A 161 -14.90 -8.66 -16.51
N ASP A 162 -14.89 -8.63 -17.84
CA ASP A 162 -13.69 -8.75 -18.66
C ASP A 162 -12.69 -7.61 -18.41
N ALA A 163 -13.16 -6.42 -18.05
CA ALA A 163 -12.28 -5.32 -17.67
C ALA A 163 -11.34 -5.67 -16.51
N TYR A 164 -11.76 -6.54 -15.57
CA TYR A 164 -10.89 -7.02 -14.49
C TYR A 164 -9.84 -8.03 -14.97
N ARG A 165 -10.22 -8.91 -15.90
CA ARG A 165 -9.28 -9.85 -16.53
C ARG A 165 -8.19 -9.09 -17.28
N GLU A 166 -8.58 -8.15 -18.14
CA GLU A 166 -7.64 -7.36 -18.95
C GLU A 166 -6.68 -6.55 -18.07
N THR A 167 -7.21 -5.94 -17.01
CA THR A 167 -6.38 -5.21 -16.03
C THR A 167 -5.38 -6.14 -15.33
N ALA A 168 -5.82 -7.34 -14.93
CA ALA A 168 -4.95 -8.35 -14.32
C ALA A 168 -3.86 -8.82 -15.29
N GLU A 169 -4.21 -9.13 -16.54
CA GLU A 169 -3.26 -9.57 -17.58
C GLU A 169 -2.17 -8.52 -17.83
N ARG A 170 -2.56 -7.25 -17.98
CA ARG A 170 -1.62 -6.14 -18.16
C ARG A 170 -0.76 -5.86 -16.93
N THR A 171 -1.27 -6.14 -15.73
CA THR A 171 -0.48 -6.07 -14.49
C THR A 171 0.55 -7.20 -14.44
N ALA A 172 0.18 -8.42 -14.86
CA ALA A 172 1.11 -9.54 -14.96
C ALA A 172 2.20 -9.28 -16.00
N GLU A 173 1.85 -8.67 -17.14
CA GLU A 173 2.81 -8.22 -18.15
C GLU A 173 3.81 -7.21 -17.55
N TYR A 174 3.33 -6.15 -16.88
CA TYR A 174 4.20 -5.20 -16.17
C TYR A 174 5.18 -5.90 -15.22
N LEU A 175 4.69 -6.83 -14.39
CA LEU A 175 5.50 -7.54 -13.41
C LEU A 175 6.58 -8.40 -14.07
N THR A 176 6.23 -9.10 -15.16
CA THR A 176 7.12 -10.08 -15.82
C THR A 176 8.03 -9.48 -16.88
N THR A 177 7.83 -8.21 -17.23
CA THR A 177 8.66 -7.51 -18.23
C THR A 177 9.45 -6.38 -17.59
N THR A 178 8.77 -5.39 -17.00
CA THR A 178 9.39 -4.18 -16.45
C THR A 178 9.97 -4.41 -15.06
N ALA A 179 9.28 -5.17 -14.21
CA ALA A 179 9.73 -5.41 -12.84
C ALA A 179 10.66 -6.63 -12.69
N TRP A 180 10.87 -7.42 -13.76
CA TRP A 180 11.71 -8.60 -13.74
C TRP A 180 13.11 -8.27 -14.29
N SER A 181 14.16 -8.66 -13.55
CA SER A 181 15.56 -8.43 -13.91
C SER A 181 16.27 -9.72 -14.35
N ASP A 182 15.56 -10.65 -14.99
CA ASP A 182 16.00 -12.01 -15.39
C ASP A 182 16.27 -13.00 -14.25
N ASP A 183 16.68 -12.53 -13.07
CA ASP A 183 16.99 -13.37 -11.90
C ASP A 183 16.07 -13.11 -10.70
N ALA A 184 15.48 -11.91 -10.61
CA ALA A 184 14.64 -11.50 -9.49
C ALA A 184 13.65 -10.39 -9.90
N PHE A 185 12.65 -10.17 -9.06
CA PHE A 185 11.80 -8.98 -9.16
C PHE A 185 12.48 -7.79 -8.47
N ALA A 186 12.42 -6.62 -9.11
CA ALA A 186 12.72 -5.35 -8.46
C ALA A 186 11.76 -5.08 -7.29
N ALA A 187 12.13 -4.21 -6.36
CA ALA A 187 11.25 -3.82 -5.26
C ALA A 187 10.18 -2.80 -5.71
N SER A 188 10.56 -1.90 -6.61
CA SER A 188 9.70 -0.82 -7.09
C SER A 188 10.25 -0.19 -8.36
N GLN A 189 9.37 0.45 -9.12
CA GLN A 189 9.71 1.40 -10.18
C GLN A 189 9.57 2.83 -9.62
N ALA A 190 10.64 3.62 -9.65
CA ALA A 190 10.66 4.98 -9.12
C ALA A 190 10.14 6.00 -10.16
N ALA A 191 9.44 7.03 -9.68
CA ALA A 191 8.86 8.08 -10.53
C ALA A 191 9.77 9.32 -10.71
N SER A 192 11.08 9.25 -10.38
CA SER A 192 11.92 10.46 -10.23
C SER A 192 12.08 11.31 -11.50
N ASP A 193 11.99 10.73 -12.69
CA ASP A 193 11.76 11.48 -13.93
C ASP A 193 10.59 10.85 -14.72
N TYR A 194 9.64 10.29 -13.98
CA TYR A 194 8.43 9.60 -14.37
C TYR A 194 8.53 8.53 -15.48
N TYR A 195 9.53 7.67 -15.37
CA TYR A 195 9.92 6.68 -16.39
C TYR A 195 10.47 7.35 -17.69
N THR A 196 10.72 8.67 -17.63
CA THR A 196 11.44 9.66 -18.46
C THR A 196 10.88 10.19 -19.77
N LEU A 197 9.90 9.55 -20.40
CA LEU A 197 9.70 9.74 -21.83
C LEU A 197 8.31 9.29 -22.25
N GLU A 198 8.10 9.28 -23.56
CA GLU A 198 6.85 9.09 -24.28
C GLU A 198 6.04 7.84 -23.89
N PRO A 199 5.09 7.96 -22.93
CA PRO A 199 3.64 7.77 -23.19
C PRO A 199 2.72 8.97 -22.82
N THR A 200 2.31 9.86 -23.72
CA THR A 200 3.08 10.46 -24.81
C THR A 200 3.66 11.78 -24.31
N GLU A 201 4.73 11.64 -23.53
CA GLU A 201 5.48 12.60 -22.68
C GLU A 201 4.84 12.80 -21.30
N ARG A 202 3.93 11.86 -20.96
CA ARG A 202 3.35 11.67 -19.63
C ARG A 202 2.77 12.97 -19.10
N GLU A 203 2.04 13.58 -20.02
CA GLU A 203 1.23 14.81 -20.02
C GLU A 203 1.07 15.46 -18.63
N ASP A 204 1.88 16.44 -18.27
CA ASP A 204 3.05 17.02 -18.95
C ASP A 204 4.21 17.01 -17.93
N ALA A 205 4.73 15.82 -17.62
CA ALA A 205 5.88 15.59 -16.72
C ALA A 205 5.79 16.22 -15.31
N ASP A 206 4.65 16.13 -14.63
CA ASP A 206 4.40 16.61 -13.25
C ASP A 206 4.57 18.12 -12.96
#